data_AF-A0AAD8BBQ5-F1
#
_entry.id   AF-A0AAD8BBQ5-F1
#
_cell.length_a   1.000
_cell.length_b   1.000
_cell.length_c   1.000
_cell.angle_alpha   90.00
_cell.angle_beta   90.00
_cell.angle_gamma   90.00
#
_symmetry.space_group_name_H-M   'P 1'
#
loop_
_entity.id
_entity.type
_entity.pdbx_description
1 polymer ?
#
loop_
_entity_poly.entity_id
_entity_poly.type
_entity_poly.pdbx_seq_one_letter_code
_entity_poly.pdbx_strand_id
1 'polypeptide(L)' 'MAAQTSTAKFSDIYELKEELGKGAFSIVKRCVQKATGLEFAAKIINTKKLSAR' A
#
# COMPACT_ATOMS: atom_id res chain seq x y z
N MET A 1 22.00 4.21 -4.56
CA MET A 1 21.15 5.07 -3.71
C MET A 1 20.32 4.17 -2.82
N ALA A 2 20.62 4.15 -1.52
CA ALA A 2 19.88 3.34 -0.56
C ALA A 2 18.50 3.98 -0.32
N ALA A 3 17.42 3.26 -0.64
CA ALA A 3 16.06 3.70 -0.35
C ALA A 3 15.92 3.83 1.17
N GLN A 4 15.57 5.03 1.60
CA GLN A 4 15.49 5.42 3.00
C GLN A 4 14.47 4.53 3.73
N THR A 5 14.94 3.84 4.76
CA THR A 5 14.12 3.13 5.74
C THR A 5 13.50 4.15 6.70
N SER A 6 12.52 4.91 6.23
CA SER A 6 11.70 5.73 7.12
C SER A 6 10.63 4.86 7.77
N THR A 7 10.64 4.77 9.10
CA THR A 7 9.59 4.19 9.97
C THR A 7 8.28 5.01 9.94
N ALA A 8 7.93 5.59 8.79
CA ALA A 8 6.66 6.29 8.64
C ALA A 8 5.58 5.26 8.29
N LYS A 9 4.43 5.30 8.98
CA LYS A 9 3.33 4.41 8.61
C LYS A 9 2.83 4.84 7.25
N PHE A 10 2.46 3.86 6.43
CA PHE A 10 1.89 4.11 5.11
C PHE A 10 0.73 5.13 5.17
N SER A 11 -0.13 5.02 6.19
CA SER A 11 -1.28 5.89 6.44
C SER A 11 -0.94 7.36 6.69
N ASP A 12 0.29 7.65 7.13
CA ASP A 12 0.72 9.02 7.39
C ASP A 12 1.08 9.73 6.08
N ILE A 13 1.69 9.01 5.13
CA ILE A 13 2.19 9.54 3.86
C ILE A 13 1.15 9.45 2.73
N TYR A 14 0.36 8.37 2.72
CA TYR A 14 -0.56 8.04 1.65
C TYR A 14 -1.99 7.92 2.17
N GLU A 15 -2.94 8.41 1.39
CA GLU A 15 -4.37 8.24 1.62
C GLU A 15 -4.90 7.14 0.70
N LEU A 16 -5.55 6.11 1.25
CA LEU A 16 -6.20 5.04 0.48
C LEU A 16 -7.56 5.51 -0.03
N LYS A 17 -7.85 5.20 -1.30
CA LYS A 17 -9.11 5.49 -1.99
C LYS A 17 -9.83 4.19 -2.32
N GLU A 18 -10.41 4.11 -3.52
CA GLU A 18 -11.13 2.96 -4.02
C GLU A 18 -10.26 1.71 -4.21
N GLU A 19 -10.91 0.55 -4.18
CA GLU A 19 -10.29 -0.73 -4.55
C GLU A 19 -10.19 -0.82 -6.07
N LEU A 20 -8.98 -1.04 -6.57
CA LEU A 20 -8.72 -1.25 -7.99
C LEU A 20 -8.78 -2.74 -8.37
N GLY A 21 -8.49 -3.62 -7.41
CA GLY A 21 -8.61 -5.05 -7.63
C GLY A 21 -8.31 -5.90 -6.40
N LYS A 22 -8.80 -7.13 -6.41
CA LYS A 22 -8.63 -8.09 -5.32
C LYS A 22 -8.02 -9.39 -5.85
N GLY A 23 -6.94 -9.82 -5.22
CA GLY A 23 -6.32 -11.12 -5.43
C GLY A 23 -6.55 -12.06 -4.24
N ALA A 24 -6.06 -13.30 -4.35
CA ALA A 24 -6.23 -14.34 -3.34
C ALA A 24 -5.68 -13.97 -1.95
N PHE A 25 -4.57 -13.23 -1.91
CA PHE A 25 -3.85 -12.88 -0.66
C PHE A 25 -3.57 -11.38 -0.52
N SER A 26 -4.00 -10.57 -1.48
CA SER A 26 -3.69 -9.15 -1.55
C SER A 26 -4.84 -8.36 -2.16
N ILE A 27 -4.93 -7.09 -1.78
CA ILE A 27 -5.85 -6.11 -2.35
C ILE A 27 -5.04 -4.96 -2.95
N VAL A 28 -5.41 -4.50 -4.13
CA VAL A 28 -4.84 -3.32 -4.78
C VAL A 28 -5.83 -2.18 -4.61
N LYS A 29 -5.38 -1.08 -4.03
CA LYS A 29 -6.18 0.14 -3.87
C LYS A 29 -5.46 1.33 -4.51
N ARG A 30 -6.24 2.26 -5.04
CA ARG A 30 -5.73 3.58 -5.42
C ARG A 30 -5.30 4.30 -4.14
N CYS A 31 -4.15 4.94 -4.15
CA CYS A 31 -3.71 5.81 -3.07
C CYS A 31 -3.15 7.12 -3.62
N VAL A 32 -3.25 8.17 -2.81
CA VAL A 32 -2.74 9.50 -3.15
C VAL A 32 -1.70 9.88 -2.12
N GLN A 33 -0.52 10.31 -2.56
CA GLN A 33 0.51 10.82 -1.67
C GLN A 33 0.09 12.20 -1.16
N LYS A 34 -0.02 12.38 0.16
CA LYS A 34 -0.53 13.63 0.75
C LYS A 34 0.36 14.84 0.46
N ALA A 35 1.68 14.62 0.34
CA ALA A 35 2.65 15.70 0.12
C ALA A 35 2.64 16.24 -1.32
N THR A 36 2.44 15.37 -2.31
CA THR A 36 2.56 15.75 -3.74
C THR A 36 1.23 15.72 -4.48
N GLY A 37 0.19 15.13 -3.91
CA GLY A 37 -1.08 14.88 -4.60
C GLY A 37 -1.00 13.83 -5.70
N LEU A 38 0.13 13.14 -5.85
CA LEU A 38 0.33 12.14 -6.89
C LEU A 38 -0.40 10.85 -6.57
N GLU A 39 -0.91 10.23 -7.63
CA GLU A 39 -1.72 9.03 -7.55
C GLU A 39 -0.92 7.76 -7.85
N PHE A 40 -1.15 6.72 -7.05
CA PHE A 40 -0.45 5.46 -7.13
C PHE A 40 -1.40 4.27 -6.87
N ALA A 41 -0.92 3.06 -7.16
CA ALA A 41 -1.58 1.82 -6.79
C ALA A 41 -0.81 1.16 -5.63
N ALA A 42 -1.45 1.02 -4.47
CA ALA A 42 -0.91 0.31 -3.33
C ALA A 42 -1.38 -1.15 -3.32
N LYS A 43 -0.44 -2.10 -3.32
CA LYS A 43 -0.73 -3.53 -3.12
C LYS A 43 -0.58 -3.87 -1.63
N ILE A 44 -1.69 -4.10 -0.95
CA ILE A 44 -1.74 -4.48 0.46
C ILE A 44 -1.77 -6.00 0.56
N ILE A 45 -0.73 -6.58 1.16
CA ILE A 45 -0.56 -8.03 1.31
C ILE A 45 -0.88 -8.43 2.75
N ASN A 46 -1.80 -9.38 2.93
CA ASN A 46 -2.07 -9.92 4.26
C ASN A 46 -1.08 -11.06 4.55
N THR A 47 0.02 -10.73 5.22
CA THR A 47 1.07 -11.70 5.57
C THR A 47 0.57 -12.83 6.48
N LYS A 48 -0.48 -12.61 7.28
CA LYS A 48 -1.09 -13.65 8.12
C LYS A 48 -1.77 -14.74 7.30
N LYS A 49 -2.30 -14.40 6.11
CA LYS A 49 -2.93 -15.35 5.18
C LYS A 49 -1.95 -15.95 4.17
N LEU A 50 -0.69 -15.50 4.19
CA LEU A 50 0.37 -15.99 3.30
C LEU A 50 1.10 -17.20 3.89
N SER A 51 1.15 -17.32 5.22
CA SER A 51 1.80 -18.42 5.95
C SER A 51 0.80 -19.53 6.34
N ALA A 52 0.11 -20.11 5.35
CA ALA A 52 -0.70 -21.32 5.53
C ALA A 52 -0.05 -22.55 4.85
N ARG A 53 1.29 -22.61 4.85
CA ARG A 53 2.08 -23.75 4.39
C ARG A 53 3.02 -24.19 5.49
#